data_AF-A0A9D4GF48-F1
#
_entry.id   AF-A0A9D4GF48-F1
#
_cell.length_a   1.000
_cell.length_b   1.000
_cell.length_c   1.000
_cell.angle_alpha   90.00
_cell.angle_beta   90.00
_cell.angle_gamma   90.00
#
_symmetry.space_group_name_H-M   'P 1'
#
loop_
_entity.id
_entity.type
_entity.pdbx_description
1 polymer ?
#
loop_
_entity_poly.entity_id
_entity_poly.type
_entity_poly.pdbx_seq_one_letter_code
_entity_poly.pdbx_strand_id
1 'polypeptide(L)'
;MLEELNLETLESRRTKHQLTMFYRIVNKLVDIDANKYLKPRKKMPRHPHGSGFFPVTPTSDTLRYSFFPMPYTTLEQPTSIRC
;
A
#
# COMPACT_ATOMS: atom_id res chain seq x y z
N MET A 1 -25.05 -7.69 11.46
CA MET A 1 -24.07 -8.69 10.97
C MET A 1 -22.63 -8.43 11.43
N LEU A 2 -21.96 -7.32 11.05
CA LEU A 2 -20.56 -7.07 11.50
C LEU A 2 -20.44 -6.78 13.01
N GLU A 3 -21.40 -6.05 13.58
CA GLU A 3 -21.43 -5.72 15.01
C GLU A 3 -21.66 -6.95 15.90
N GLU A 4 -22.46 -7.92 15.44
CA GLU A 4 -22.69 -9.19 16.14
C GLU A 4 -21.44 -10.08 16.19
N LEU A 5 -20.53 -9.91 15.24
CA LEU A 5 -19.29 -10.69 15.12
C LEU A 5 -18.14 -10.07 15.93
N ASN A 6 -18.30 -8.88 16.53
CA ASN A 6 -17.24 -8.13 17.22
C ASN A 6 -15.95 -7.98 16.39
N LEU A 7 -16.08 -7.93 15.06
CA LEU A 7 -14.93 -7.83 14.15
C LEU A 7 -14.63 -6.38 13.79
N GLU A 8 -13.36 -6.02 13.81
CA GLU A 8 -12.88 -4.73 13.31
C GLU A 8 -13.20 -4.56 11.81
N THR A 9 -13.47 -3.30 11.40
CA THR A 9 -13.69 -2.97 9.98
C THR A 9 -12.48 -3.40 9.13
N LEU A 10 -12.74 -3.68 7.85
CA LEU A 10 -11.66 -4.07 6.92
C LEU A 10 -10.58 -2.97 6.82
N GLU A 11 -11.00 -1.71 6.83
CA GLU A 11 -10.10 -0.56 6.83
C GLU A 11 -9.19 -0.55 8.05
N SER A 12 -9.74 -0.69 9.27
CA SER A 12 -8.94 -0.74 10.50
C SER A 12 -7.91 -1.85 10.47
N ARG A 13 -8.29 -3.05 10.02
CA ARG A 13 -7.39 -4.19 9.90
C ARG A 13 -6.26 -3.93 8.89
N ARG A 14 -6.58 -3.33 7.75
CA ARG A 14 -5.57 -2.95 6.73
C ARG A 14 -4.59 -1.92 7.28
N THR A 15 -5.09 -0.88 7.96
CA THR A 15 -4.26 0.17 8.57
C THR A 15 -3.34 -0.42 9.64
N LYS A 16 -3.88 -1.27 10.52
CA LYS A 16 -3.10 -1.97 11.56
C LYS A 16 -1.98 -2.81 10.97
N HIS A 17 -2.27 -3.57 9.90
CA HIS A 17 -1.25 -4.37 9.22
C HIS A 17 -0.14 -3.51 8.61
N GLN A 18 -0.51 -2.42 7.91
CA GLN A 18 0.44 -1.47 7.33
C GLN A 18 1.35 -0.83 8.40
N LEU A 19 0.76 -0.35 9.50
CA LEU A 19 1.52 0.26 10.60
C LEU A 19 2.45 -0.76 11.29
N THR A 20 1.98 -1.99 11.48
CA THR A 20 2.79 -3.06 12.07
C THR A 20 4.00 -3.38 11.20
N MET A 21 3.81 -3.52 9.89
CA MET A 21 4.90 -3.77 8.95
C MET A 21 5.86 -2.58 8.88
N PHE A 22 5.34 -1.36 8.85
CA PHE A 22 6.16 -0.16 8.87
C PHE A 22 7.05 -0.09 10.11
N TYR A 23 6.49 -0.34 11.30
CA TYR A 23 7.26 -0.42 12.55
C TYR A 23 8.36 -1.48 12.48
N ARG A 24 8.03 -2.67 11.96
CA ARG A 24 9.00 -3.77 11.82
C ARG A 24 10.17 -3.41 10.90
N ILE A 25 9.91 -2.73 9.79
CA ILE A 25 10.94 -2.28 8.84
C ILE A 25 11.87 -1.24 9.50
N VAL A 26 11.30 -0.23 10.16
CA VAL A 26 12.08 0.83 10.82
C VAL A 26 12.99 0.27 11.92
N ASN A 27 12.52 -0.72 12.68
CA ASN A 27 13.27 -1.36 13.76
C ASN A 27 14.12 -2.57 13.30
N LYS A 28 14.24 -2.82 11.98
CA LYS A 28 15.01 -3.94 11.41
C LYS A 28 14.60 -5.32 11.94
N LEU A 29 13.31 -5.51 12.25
CA LEU A 29 12.74 -6.79 12.69
C LEU A 29 12.37 -7.70 11.50
N VAL A 30 12.53 -7.20 10.28
CA VAL A 30 12.27 -7.92 9.03
C VAL A 30 13.43 -7.62 8.07
N ASP A 31 13.82 -8.60 7.27
CA ASP A 31 14.87 -8.48 6.25
C ASP A 31 14.36 -7.73 5.00
N ILE A 32 14.02 -6.45 5.20
CA ILE A 32 13.65 -5.51 4.14
C ILE A 32 14.52 -4.28 4.31
N ASP A 33 15.26 -3.90 3.27
CA ASP A 33 16.04 -2.67 3.30
C ASP A 33 15.12 -1.46 3.37
N ALA A 34 15.10 -0.79 4.52
CA ALA A 34 14.28 0.39 4.75
C ALA A 34 14.61 1.52 3.77
N ASN A 35 15.87 1.67 3.34
CA ASN A 35 16.28 2.76 2.45
C ASN A 35 15.72 2.61 1.03
N LYS A 36 15.49 1.35 0.60
CA LYS A 36 14.91 1.05 -0.70
C LYS A 36 13.45 1.49 -0.81
N TYR A 37 12.69 1.38 0.28
CA TYR A 37 11.24 1.59 0.27
C TYR A 37 10.79 2.89 0.97
N LEU A 38 11.46 3.27 2.06
CA LEU A 38 11.11 4.44 2.86
C LEU A 38 12.02 5.62 2.52
N LYS A 39 11.44 6.66 1.91
CA LYS A 39 12.15 7.91 1.64
C LYS A 39 11.88 8.91 2.76
N PRO A 40 12.91 9.41 3.47
CA PRO A 40 12.72 10.42 4.50
C PRO A 40 12.18 11.71 3.89
N ARG A 41 11.35 12.43 4.66
CA ARG A 41 10.67 13.62 4.16
C ARG A 41 11.66 14.80 4.06
N LYS A 42 12.03 15.18 2.83
CA LYS A 42 13.00 16.27 2.55
C LYS A 42 12.50 17.67 2.93
N LYS A 43 11.19 17.93 2.85
CA LYS A 43 10.59 19.21 3.27
C LYS A 43 10.02 19.07 4.68
N MET A 44 10.63 19.77 5.63
CA MET A 44 10.20 19.81 7.01
C MET A 44 9.00 20.76 7.16
N PRO A 45 7.86 20.31 7.70
CA PRO A 45 6.82 21.23 8.16
C PRO A 45 7.35 22.09 9.32
N ARG A 46 6.65 23.18 9.66
CA ARG A 46 7.02 24.10 10.76
C ARG A 46 7.35 23.37 12.09
N HIS A 47 6.75 22.20 12.33
CA HIS A 47 7.15 21.27 13.38
C HIS A 47 7.45 19.89 12.78
N PRO A 48 8.72 19.55 12.56
CA PRO A 48 9.11 18.25 12.02
C PRO A 48 8.98 17.16 13.08
N HIS A 49 8.30 16.06 12.75
CA HIS A 49 8.53 14.80 13.45
C HIS A 49 9.80 14.16 12.88
N GLY A 50 10.74 13.75 13.74
CA GLY A 50 12.04 13.21 13.30
C GLY A 50 11.95 11.94 12.45
N SER A 51 10.83 11.22 12.50
CA SER A 51 10.56 10.02 11.71
C SER A 51 9.46 10.20 10.65
N GLY A 52 9.42 11.36 10.00
CA GLY A 52 8.51 11.59 8.87
C GLY A 52 9.02 10.95 7.57
N PHE A 53 8.21 10.08 6.97
CA PHE A 53 8.48 9.45 5.66
C PHE A 53 7.44 9.84 4.62
N PHE A 54 7.80 9.76 3.33
CA PHE A 54 6.81 9.87 2.26
C PHE A 54 5.96 8.59 2.17
N PRO A 55 4.62 8.72 2.05
CA PRO A 55 3.77 7.56 1.84
C PRO A 55 4.11 6.92 0.49
N VAL A 56 4.30 5.61 0.48
CA VAL A 56 4.44 4.83 -0.76
C VAL A 56 3.03 4.60 -1.30
N THR A 57 2.65 5.36 -2.32
CA THR A 57 1.37 5.17 -3.00
C THR A 57 1.53 4.19 -4.16
N PRO A 58 0.70 3.13 -4.25
CA PRO A 58 0.72 2.27 -5.41
C PRO A 58 0.24 3.05 -6.64
N THR A 59 0.76 2.69 -7.82
CA THR A 59 0.33 3.26 -9.11
C THR A 59 -1.05 2.74 -9.54
N SER A 60 -1.54 1.67 -8.91
CA SER A 60 -2.84 1.05 -9.17
C SER A 60 -3.58 0.81 -7.87
N ASP A 61 -4.90 0.99 -7.89
CA ASP A 61 -5.77 0.78 -6.72
C ASP A 61 -6.12 -0.70 -6.56
N THR A 62 -5.11 -1.50 -6.20
CA THR A 62 -5.24 -2.97 -6.04
C THR A 62 -6.25 -3.34 -4.95
N LEU A 63 -6.48 -2.46 -3.98
CA LEU A 63 -7.41 -2.68 -2.88
C LEU A 63 -8.87 -2.51 -3.32
N ARG A 64 -9.15 -1.60 -4.27
CA ARG A 64 -10.48 -1.41 -4.84
C ARG A 64 -10.96 -2.61 -5.66
N TYR A 65 -10.04 -3.30 -6.34
CA TYR A 65 -10.33 -4.49 -7.14
C TYR A 65 -10.02 -5.80 -6.41
N SER A 66 -9.74 -5.76 -5.10
CA SER A 66 -9.39 -6.96 -4.33
C SER A 66 -10.57 -7.91 -4.07
N PHE A 67 -11.80 -7.40 -4.13
CA PHE A 67 -13.00 -8.18 -3.83
C PHE A 67 -13.53 -8.95 -5.05
N PHE A 68 -13.27 -8.45 -6.25
CA PHE A 68 -13.59 -9.15 -7.50
C PHE A 68 -12.37 -9.13 -8.42
N PRO A 69 -11.83 -10.29 -8.82
CA PRO A 69 -10.82 -10.30 -9.86
C PRO A 69 -11.37 -9.62 -11.11
N MET A 70 -10.59 -8.73 -11.71
CA MET A 70 -10.92 -8.15 -13.01
C MET A 70 -11.27 -9.29 -13.98
N PRO A 71 -12.38 -9.21 -14.73
CA PRO A 71 -12.54 -10.11 -15.87
C PRO A 71 -11.37 -9.82 -16.82
N TYR A 72 -10.59 -10.86 -17.14
CA TYR A 72 -9.43 -10.82 -18.03
C TYR A 72 -9.85 -10.63 -19.49
N THR A 73 -10.58 -9.58 -19.84
CA THR A 73 -10.91 -9.29 -21.24
C THR A 73 -9.83 -8.42 -21.87
N THR A 74 -8.62 -8.97 -22.09
CA THR A 74 -7.65 -8.53 -23.12
C THR A 74 -6.48 -9.52 -23.19
N LEU A 75 -6.77 -10.78 -23.50
CA LEU A 75 -5.81 -11.61 -24.23
C LEU A 75 -6.40 -11.76 -25.65
N GLU A 76 -5.57 -11.45 -26.65
CA GLU A 76 -5.83 -11.52 -28.10
C GLU A 76 -6.67 -10.40 -28.73
N GLN A 77 -6.00 -9.32 -29.14
CA GLN A 77 -6.13 -8.84 -30.53
C GLN A 77 -4.77 -8.38 -31.07
N PRO A 78 -4.16 -9.06 -32.06
CA PRO A 78 -3.03 -8.51 -32.78
C PRO A 78 -3.57 -7.41 -33.71
N THR A 79 -3.44 -6.14 -33.33
CA THR A 79 -3.70 -5.06 -34.28
C THR A 79 -2.53 -4.98 -35.25
N SER A 80 -2.73 -5.68 -36.37
CA SER A 80 -2.14 -5.49 -37.68
C SER A 80 -1.91 -4.00 -38.03
N ILE A 81 -0.68 -3.66 -38.41
CA ILE A 81 -0.26 -2.84 -39.56
C ILE A 81 -0.85 -1.41 -39.76
N ARG A 82 0.08 -0.43 -39.90
CA ARG A 82 0.01 0.91 -40.54
C ARG A 82 -0.77 2.01 -39.79
N CYS A 83 -0.34 3.28 -39.77
CA CYS A 83 0.52 4.05 -40.69
C CYS A 83 1.74 4.68 -40.01
#